data_AF-A0A2K3K912-F1
#
_entry.id   AF-A0A2K3K912-F1
#
_cell.length_a   1.000
_cell.length_b   1.000
_cell.length_c   1.000
_cell.angle_alpha   90.00
_cell.angle_beta   90.00
_cell.angle_gamma   90.00
#
_symmetry.space_group_name_H-M   'P 1'
#
loop_
_entity.id
_entity.type
_entity.pdbx_description
1 polymer ?
#
loop_
_entity_poly.entity_id
_entity_poly.type
_entity_poly.pdbx_seq_one_letter_code
_entity_poly.pdbx_strand_id
1 'polypeptide(L)'
;MQKHVFLRIVGDLSSSDNYFTQRVDTANKEGISPLVNCTTTMRMLAYGMTADAVDEYIKIGGTTALKCLRRFCKGIIRLYEQVYLRAPTQDDLQKILHVNEMRGFPGMIGSIDCMHREWENCPKTWEGQFTRGNKGTTTVILEAVASHDLWI
;
A
#
# COMPACT_ATOMS: atom_id res chain seq x y z
N MET A 1 -2.38 -11.03 -4.82
CA MET A 1 -3.63 -10.24 -4.87
C MET A 1 -4.61 -10.91 -5.83
N GLN A 2 -5.89 -11.00 -5.49
CA GLN A 2 -6.89 -11.56 -6.40
C GLN A 2 -7.14 -10.62 -7.59
N LYS A 3 -7.37 -11.19 -8.78
CA LYS A 3 -7.51 -10.43 -10.04
C LYS A 3 -8.60 -9.35 -9.97
N HIS A 4 -9.75 -9.65 -9.35
CA HIS A 4 -10.87 -8.72 -9.29
C HIS A 4 -10.53 -7.49 -8.43
N VAL A 5 -9.81 -7.66 -7.31
CA VAL A 5 -9.35 -6.56 -6.44
C VAL A 5 -8.38 -5.66 -7.21
N PHE A 6 -7.43 -6.28 -7.92
CA PHE A 6 -6.46 -5.54 -8.73
C PHE A 6 -7.15 -4.69 -9.81
N LEU A 7 -8.09 -5.28 -10.55
CA LEU A 7 -8.81 -4.57 -11.61
C LEU A 7 -9.70 -3.46 -11.07
N ARG A 8 -10.30 -3.64 -9.88
CA ARG A 8 -11.04 -2.57 -9.18
C ARG A 8 -10.12 -1.39 -8.87
N ILE A 9 -8.96 -1.63 -8.28
CA ILE A 9 -7.98 -0.57 -7.98
C ILE A 9 -7.57 0.18 -9.25
N VAL A 10 -7.30 -0.55 -10.34
CA VAL A 10 -6.96 0.05 -11.63
C VAL A 10 -8.10 0.93 -12.13
N GLY A 11 -9.34 0.44 -12.10
CA GLY A 11 -10.53 1.20 -12.52
C GLY A 11 -10.79 2.45 -11.67
N ASP A 12 -10.72 2.32 -10.35
CA ASP A 12 -10.94 3.43 -9.41
C ASP A 12 -9.85 4.52 -9.58
N LEU A 13 -8.59 4.12 -9.76
CA LEU A 13 -7.50 5.05 -10.06
C LEU A 13 -7.66 5.72 -11.42
N SER A 14 -8.04 4.96 -12.46
CA SER A 14 -8.27 5.50 -13.81
C SER A 14 -9.39 6.54 -13.83
N SER A 15 -10.41 6.35 -13.00
CA SER A 15 -11.55 7.26 -12.88
C SER A 15 -11.24 8.51 -12.05
N SER A 16 -10.32 8.41 -11.09
CA SER A 16 -9.98 9.50 -10.16
C SER A 16 -8.83 10.39 -10.61
N ASP A 17 -7.92 9.85 -11.43
CA ASP A 17 -6.73 10.57 -11.89
C ASP A 17 -6.41 10.19 -13.34
N ASN A 18 -6.49 11.20 -14.22
CA ASN A 18 -6.19 11.05 -15.64
C ASN A 18 -4.77 10.52 -15.92
N TYR A 19 -3.84 10.50 -14.96
CA TYR A 19 -2.53 9.86 -15.10
C TYR A 19 -2.63 8.34 -15.28
N PHE A 20 -3.63 7.72 -14.66
CA PHE A 20 -3.92 6.30 -14.80
C PHE A 20 -4.92 6.07 -15.94
N THR A 21 -4.78 6.79 -17.06
CA THR A 21 -5.52 6.51 -18.30
C THR A 21 -4.51 6.30 -19.42
N GLN A 22 -4.85 5.46 -20.39
CA GLN A 22 -4.00 5.31 -21.57
C GLN A 22 -4.17 6.54 -22.44
N ARG A 23 -3.06 7.26 -22.67
CA ARG A 23 -3.05 8.49 -23.47
C ARG A 23 -2.21 8.28 -24.71
N VAL A 24 -2.48 9.07 -25.74
CA VAL A 24 -1.67 9.09 -26.96
C VAL A 24 -0.71 10.28 -26.87
N ASP A 25 0.56 10.06 -27.23
CA ASP A 25 1.56 11.12 -27.27
C ASP A 25 1.43 11.99 -28.53
N THR A 26 2.24 13.06 -28.63
CA THR A 26 2.23 13.96 -29.79
C THR A 26 2.69 13.31 -31.10
N ALA A 27 3.32 12.13 -31.03
CA ALA A 27 3.72 11.32 -32.18
C ALA A 27 2.68 10.23 -32.51
N ASN A 28 1.48 10.31 -31.93
CA ASN A 28 0.38 9.36 -32.09
C ASN A 28 0.70 7.94 -31.59
N LYS A 29 1.62 7.79 -30.64
CA LYS A 29 1.94 6.51 -29.99
C LYS A 29 1.15 6.36 -28.71
N GLU A 30 0.67 5.15 -28.46
CA GLU A 30 0.03 4.80 -27.20
C GLU A 30 1.04 4.87 -26.06
N GLY A 31 0.71 5.66 -25.04
CA GLY A 31 1.44 5.75 -23.79
C GLY A 31 1.20 4.54 -22.89
N ILE A 32 1.86 4.57 -21.72
CA ILE A 32 1.83 3.49 -20.75
C ILE A 32 0.41 3.26 -20.25
N SER A 33 -0.04 1.99 -20.28
CA SER A 33 -1.38 1.64 -19.84
C SER A 33 -1.55 1.71 -18.31
N PRO A 34 -2.78 1.91 -17.80
CA PRO A 34 -3.05 1.95 -16.36
C PRO A 34 -2.66 0.66 -15.64
N LEU A 35 -2.85 -0.48 -16.32
CA LEU A 35 -2.45 -1.80 -15.83
C LEU A 35 -0.96 -1.86 -15.55
N VAL A 36 -0.13 -1.42 -16.50
CA VAL A 36 1.33 -1.41 -16.36
C VAL A 36 1.74 -0.48 -15.22
N ASN A 37 1.18 0.74 -15.16
CA ASN A 37 1.45 1.68 -14.07
C ASN A 37 1.13 1.10 -12.68
N CYS A 38 -0.02 0.47 -12.53
CA CYS A 38 -0.43 -0.14 -11.25
C CYS A 38 0.41 -1.38 -10.92
N THR A 39 0.68 -2.27 -11.88
CA THR A 39 1.52 -3.45 -11.66
C THR A 39 2.94 -3.08 -11.26
N THR A 40 3.56 -2.14 -11.97
CA THR A 40 4.89 -1.61 -11.66
C THR A 40 4.93 -1.08 -10.23
N THR A 41 3.97 -0.23 -9.88
CA THR A 41 3.92 0.38 -8.56
C THR A 41 3.73 -0.64 -7.44
N MET A 42 2.83 -1.60 -7.62
CA MET A 42 2.61 -2.66 -6.64
C MET A 42 3.85 -3.54 -6.46
N ARG A 43 4.62 -3.80 -7.52
CA ARG A 43 5.90 -4.52 -7.42
C ARG A 43 6.96 -3.72 -6.67
N MET A 44 7.05 -2.40 -6.91
CA MET A 44 7.94 -1.53 -6.14
C MET A 44 7.62 -1.59 -4.64
N LEU A 45 6.34 -1.52 -4.28
CA LEU A 45 5.88 -1.59 -2.89
C LEU A 45 6.10 -2.98 -2.27
N ALA A 46 5.79 -4.05 -2.99
CA ALA A 46 5.86 -5.41 -2.46
C ALA A 46 7.30 -5.89 -2.24
N TYR A 47 8.22 -5.52 -3.13
CA TYR A 47 9.59 -6.04 -3.12
C TYR A 47 10.64 -5.00 -2.74
N GLY A 48 10.24 -3.74 -2.49
CA GLY A 48 11.19 -2.66 -2.16
C GLY A 48 12.12 -2.31 -3.33
N MET A 49 11.67 -2.47 -4.58
CA MET A 49 12.52 -2.24 -5.76
C MET A 49 12.90 -0.77 -5.89
N THR A 50 14.14 -0.50 -6.28
CA THR A 50 14.59 0.84 -6.65
C THR A 50 13.94 1.27 -7.96
N ALA A 51 13.85 2.59 -8.19
CA ALA A 51 13.33 3.12 -9.44
C ALA A 51 14.18 2.70 -10.66
N ASP A 52 15.48 2.49 -10.45
CA ASP A 52 16.41 2.06 -11.50
C ASP A 52 16.17 0.60 -11.90
N ALA A 53 15.90 -0.28 -10.93
CA ALA A 53 15.54 -1.67 -11.20
C ALA A 53 14.21 -1.79 -11.98
N VAL A 54 13.29 -0.84 -11.79
CA VAL A 54 12.04 -0.76 -12.56
C VAL A 54 12.29 -0.37 -14.02
N ASP A 55 13.23 0.54 -14.26
CA ASP A 55 13.60 0.95 -15.62
C ASP A 55 14.20 -0.22 -16.40
N GLU A 56 15.06 -1.01 -15.77
CA GLU A 56 15.67 -2.18 -16.42
C GLU A 56 14.65 -3.27 -16.79
N TYR A 57 13.72 -3.59 -15.89
CA TYR A 57 12.75 -4.67 -16.09
C TYR A 57 11.51 -4.27 -16.90
N ILE A 58 11.02 -3.04 -16.72
CA ILE A 58 9.72 -2.59 -17.26
C ILE A 58 9.91 -1.49 -18.32
N LYS A 59 11.15 -1.00 -18.53
CA LYS A 59 11.50 0.05 -19.49
C LYS A 59 10.73 1.36 -19.25
N ILE A 60 10.55 1.69 -17.98
CA ILE A 60 9.93 2.94 -17.53
C ILE A 60 11.00 3.74 -16.80
N GLY A 61 11.35 4.91 -17.35
CA GLY A 61 12.37 5.76 -16.74
C GLY A 61 12.10 6.02 -15.26
N GLY A 62 13.13 5.93 -14.42
CA GLY A 62 13.00 5.93 -12.96
C GLY A 62 12.22 7.12 -12.38
N THR A 63 12.34 8.30 -12.99
CA THR A 63 11.56 9.50 -12.59
C THR A 63 10.05 9.32 -12.83
N THR A 64 9.66 8.65 -13.92
CA THR A 64 8.28 8.28 -14.23
C THR A 64 7.76 7.21 -13.28
N ALA A 65 8.58 6.21 -12.95
CA ALA A 65 8.24 5.18 -11.96
C ALA A 65 7.98 5.80 -10.57
N LEU A 66 8.85 6.69 -10.10
CA LEU A 66 8.67 7.39 -8.83
C LEU A 66 7.44 8.31 -8.83
N LYS A 67 7.19 9.01 -9.94
CA LYS A 67 5.99 9.84 -10.09
C LYS A 67 4.72 8.98 -10.05
N CYS A 68 4.73 7.83 -10.73
CA CYS A 68 3.64 6.87 -10.70
C CYS A 68 3.40 6.36 -9.27
N LEU A 69 4.45 5.92 -8.57
CA LEU A 69 4.38 5.47 -7.18
C LEU A 69 3.74 6.51 -6.27
N ARG A 70 4.18 7.77 -6.34
CA ARG A 70 3.62 8.86 -5.52
C ARG A 70 2.14 9.10 -5.80
N ARG A 71 1.74 9.13 -7.08
CA ARG A 71 0.32 9.35 -7.46
C ARG A 71 -0.54 8.17 -7.05
N PHE A 72 -0.04 6.95 -7.23
CA PHE A 72 -0.71 5.72 -6.82
C PHE A 72 -0.96 5.74 -5.32
N CYS A 73 0.06 5.94 -4.48
CA CYS A 73 -0.13 5.96 -3.02
C CYS A 73 -1.12 7.04 -2.58
N LYS A 74 -1.05 8.26 -3.15
CA LYS A 74 -2.03 9.32 -2.87
C LYS A 74 -3.44 8.94 -3.30
N GLY A 75 -3.59 8.30 -4.46
CA GLY A 75 -4.86 7.82 -4.97
C GLY A 75 -5.46 6.73 -4.09
N ILE A 76 -4.65 5.73 -3.71
CA ILE A 76 -5.08 4.66 -2.80
C ILE A 76 -5.55 5.22 -1.47
N ILE A 77 -4.77 6.10 -0.84
CA ILE A 77 -5.14 6.75 0.43
C ILE A 77 -6.47 7.48 0.25
N ARG A 78 -6.58 8.37 -0.73
CA ARG A 78 -7.81 9.14 -0.98
C ARG A 78 -9.04 8.26 -1.22
N LEU A 79 -8.89 7.16 -1.96
CA LEU A 79 -10.01 6.30 -2.36
C LEU A 79 -10.45 5.35 -1.25
N TYR A 80 -9.52 4.93 -0.39
CA TYR A 80 -9.73 3.79 0.50
C TYR A 80 -9.51 4.11 1.98
N GLU A 81 -8.95 5.27 2.35
CA GLU A 81 -8.68 5.63 3.75
C GLU A 81 -9.95 5.58 4.62
N GLN A 82 -11.07 6.09 4.09
CA GLN A 82 -12.31 6.16 4.85
C GLN A 82 -12.91 4.79 5.14
N VAL A 83 -12.54 3.78 4.36
CA VAL A 83 -13.06 2.42 4.51
C VAL A 83 -12.11 1.57 5.34
N TYR A 84 -10.81 1.62 5.04
CA TYR A 84 -9.81 0.68 5.56
C TYR A 84 -8.78 1.31 6.50
N LEU A 85 -8.66 2.65 6.56
CA LEU A 85 -7.77 3.36 7.47
C LEU A 85 -8.58 4.22 8.45
N ARG A 86 -9.62 3.62 9.02
CA ARG A 86 -10.49 4.23 10.03
C ARG A 86 -10.52 3.35 11.28
N ALA A 87 -10.96 3.93 12.39
CA ALA A 87 -11.30 3.14 13.57
C ALA A 87 -12.49 2.20 13.26
N PRO A 88 -12.53 1.00 13.85
CA PRO A 88 -13.73 0.14 13.82
C PRO A 88 -14.96 0.89 14.30
N THR A 89 -16.08 0.73 13.60
CA THR A 89 -17.38 1.23 14.09
C THR A 89 -17.89 0.35 15.23
N GLN A 90 -18.93 0.79 15.93
CA GLN A 90 -19.58 -0.03 16.95
C GLN A 90 -20.11 -1.35 16.38
N ASP A 91 -20.69 -1.32 15.17
CA ASP A 91 -21.19 -2.52 14.49
C ASP A 91 -20.05 -3.48 14.14
N ASP A 92 -18.91 -2.94 13.69
CA ASP A 92 -17.73 -3.74 13.43
C ASP A 92 -17.23 -4.43 14.70
N LEU A 93 -17.12 -3.68 15.80
CA LEU A 93 -16.69 -4.22 17.10
C LEU A 93 -17.63 -5.31 17.60
N GLN A 94 -18.95 -5.11 17.50
CA GLN A 94 -19.92 -6.12 17.91
C GLN A 94 -19.77 -7.42 17.10
N LYS A 95 -19.62 -7.31 15.78
CA LYS A 95 -19.42 -8.47 14.90
C LYS A 95 -18.12 -9.20 15.26
N ILE A 96 -17.02 -8.46 15.39
CA ILE A 96 -15.71 -9.01 15.75
C ILE A 96 -15.77 -9.74 17.09
N LEU A 97 -16.33 -9.10 18.12
CA LEU A 97 -16.44 -9.68 19.46
C LEU A 97 -17.30 -10.94 19.46
N HIS A 98 -18.43 -10.93 18.75
CA HIS A 98 -19.31 -12.09 18.63
C HIS A 98 -18.61 -13.27 17.95
N VAL A 99 -17.93 -13.04 16.83
CA VAL A 99 -17.16 -14.07 16.12
C VAL A 99 -16.02 -14.61 16.98
N ASN A 100 -15.30 -13.74 17.68
CA ASN A 100 -14.18 -14.15 18.51
C ASN A 100 -14.61 -14.88 19.79
N GLU A 101 -15.74 -14.51 20.39
CA GLU A 101 -16.35 -15.24 21.50
C GLU A 101 -16.72 -16.68 21.09
N MET A 102 -17.37 -16.85 19.94
CA MET A 102 -17.67 -18.19 19.38
C MET A 102 -16.41 -19.03 19.11
N ARG A 103 -15.28 -18.38 18.83
CA ARG A 103 -13.98 -19.01 18.62
C ARG A 103 -13.20 -19.28 19.91
N GLY A 104 -13.71 -18.87 21.08
CA GLY A 104 -13.06 -19.05 22.38
C GLY A 104 -12.11 -17.92 22.80
N PHE A 105 -12.20 -16.75 22.17
CA PHE A 105 -11.39 -15.55 22.45
C PHE A 105 -12.28 -14.37 22.91
N PRO A 106 -12.92 -14.47 24.10
CA PRO A 106 -13.80 -13.41 24.58
C PRO A 106 -13.03 -12.10 24.77
N GLY A 107 -13.59 -11.00 24.25
CA GLY A 107 -12.97 -9.66 24.33
C GLY A 107 -11.89 -9.36 23.28
N MET A 108 -11.50 -10.32 22.42
CA MET A 108 -10.51 -10.08 21.38
C MET A 108 -11.10 -9.25 20.24
N ILE A 109 -10.44 -8.14 19.88
CA ILE A 109 -10.86 -7.23 18.78
C ILE A 109 -10.10 -7.51 17.46
N GLY A 110 -9.04 -8.30 17.52
CA GLY A 110 -8.29 -8.69 16.32
C GLY A 110 -6.93 -9.25 16.69
N SER A 111 -6.24 -9.77 15.69
CA SER A 111 -4.82 -10.12 15.78
C SER A 111 -4.01 -8.92 15.31
N ILE A 112 -3.00 -8.54 16.11
CA ILE A 112 -2.06 -7.49 15.74
C ILE A 112 -0.84 -8.18 15.12
N ASP A 113 -0.47 -7.76 13.92
CA ASP A 113 0.81 -8.13 13.29
C ASP A 113 1.68 -6.90 13.11
N CYS A 114 2.98 -7.08 13.32
CA CYS A 114 3.99 -6.01 13.29
C CYS A 114 5.13 -6.40 12.35
N MET A 115 5.32 -5.63 11.29
CA MET A 115 6.45 -5.79 10.40
C MET A 115 7.49 -4.71 10.68
N HIS A 116 8.67 -5.13 11.12
CA HIS A 116 9.82 -4.24 11.22
C HIS A 116 10.53 -4.15 9.87
N ARG A 117 10.70 -2.92 9.38
CA ARG A 117 11.52 -2.63 8.21
C ARG A 117 12.66 -1.71 8.60
N GLU A 118 13.87 -2.11 8.23
CA GLU A 118 15.02 -1.23 8.35
C GLU A 118 14.84 -0.02 7.43
N TRP A 119 15.18 1.15 7.94
CA TRP A 119 15.10 2.40 7.22
C TRP A 119 16.52 2.90 6.93
N GLU A 120 17.15 2.26 5.94
CA GLU A 120 18.54 2.50 5.55
C GLU A 120 18.82 3.98 5.24
N ASN A 121 17.88 4.64 4.55
CA ASN A 121 17.98 6.06 4.19
C ASN A 121 17.22 6.98 5.18
N CYS A 122 17.19 6.65 6.47
CA CYS A 122 16.56 7.52 7.47
C CYS A 122 17.32 8.85 7.59
N PRO A 123 16.64 10.01 7.53
CA PRO A 123 17.27 11.29 7.80
C PRO A 123 17.93 11.30 9.19
N LYS A 124 19.14 11.87 9.30
CA LYS A 124 19.89 11.97 10.57
C LYS A 124 19.10 12.63 11.70
N THR A 125 18.22 13.56 11.36
CA THR A 125 17.33 14.23 12.31
C THR A 125 16.30 13.29 12.95
N TRP A 126 15.99 12.15 12.32
CA TRP A 126 14.99 11.17 12.78
C TRP A 126 15.65 9.90 13.33
N GLU A 127 16.91 9.63 12.97
CA GLU A 127 17.67 8.43 13.34
C GLU A 127 17.60 8.13 14.86
N GLY A 128 17.76 9.14 15.72
CA GLY A 128 17.69 8.97 17.17
C GLY A 128 16.32 8.51 17.70
N GLN A 129 15.22 8.92 17.07
CA GLN A 129 13.86 8.55 17.47
C GLN A 129 13.50 7.12 17.02
N PHE A 130 14.04 6.68 15.88
CA PHE A 130 13.68 5.41 15.23
C PHE A 130 14.76 4.32 15.37
N THR A 131 15.91 4.64 15.97
CA THR A 131 16.94 3.65 16.35
C THR A 131 16.60 3.09 17.72
N ARG A 132 16.11 1.85 17.76
CA ARG A 132 16.01 1.12 19.03
C ARG A 132 17.39 0.59 19.40
N GLY A 133 17.83 0.87 20.63
CA GLY A 133 19.15 0.47 21.13
C GLY A 133 19.44 -1.03 21.09
N ASN A 134 18.41 -1.89 20.99
CA ASN A 134 18.56 -3.35 20.85
C ASN A 134 18.70 -3.83 19.39
N LYS A 135 18.30 -3.03 18.39
CA LYS A 135 18.42 -3.39 16.98
C LYS A 135 19.66 -2.83 16.31
N GLY A 136 20.24 -1.76 16.85
CA GLY A 136 21.44 -1.12 16.32
C GLY A 136 21.23 -0.40 14.98
N THR A 137 20.05 -0.50 14.37
CA THR A 137 19.67 0.15 13.12
C THR A 137 18.36 0.91 13.28
N THR A 138 18.13 1.88 12.38
CA THR A 138 16.87 2.60 12.33
C THR A 138 15.80 1.69 11.75
N THR A 139 14.66 1.53 12.42
CA THR A 139 13.54 0.72 11.91
C THR A 139 12.21 1.44 12.00
N VAL A 140 11.39 1.28 10.97
CA VAL A 140 9.97 1.63 10.99
C VAL A 140 9.16 0.37 11.28
N ILE A 141 8.14 0.49 12.12
CA ILE A 141 7.20 -0.60 12.43
C ILE A 141 5.92 -0.31 11.67
N LEU A 142 5.51 -1.26 10.83
CA LEU A 142 4.19 -1.27 10.22
C LEU A 142 3.31 -2.19 11.06
N GLU A 143 2.25 -1.64 11.63
CA GLU A 143 1.30 -2.39 12.45
C GLU A 143 -0.02 -2.50 11.70
N ALA A 144 -0.60 -3.70 11.70
CA ALA A 144 -1.94 -3.94 11.17
C ALA A 144 -2.73 -4.76 12.17
N VAL A 145 -4.00 -4.43 12.33
CA VAL A 145 -4.96 -5.22 13.12
C VAL A 145 -5.88 -5.89 12.13
N ALA A 146 -5.97 -7.21 12.19
CA ALA A 146 -6.87 -7.97 11.33
C ALA A 146 -7.92 -8.72 12.15
N SER A 147 -9.16 -8.56 11.73
CA SER A 147 -10.32 -9.37 12.10
C SER A 147 -10.26 -10.75 11.44
N HIS A 148 -11.10 -11.69 11.90
CA HIS A 148 -11.09 -13.06 11.39
C HIS A 148 -11.43 -13.16 9.90
N ASP A 149 -12.38 -12.34 9.45
CA ASP A 149 -12.87 -12.27 8.07
C ASP A 149 -12.10 -11.26 7.21
N LEU A 150 -11.05 -10.64 7.77
CA LEU A 150 -10.20 -9.64 7.10
C LEU A 150 -10.99 -8.38 6.67
N TRP A 151 -12.11 -8.09 7.35
CA TRP A 151 -12.92 -6.92 7.08
C TRP A 151 -12.25 -5.63 7.56
N ILE A 152 -11.78 -5.66 8.80
CA ILE A 152 -10.86 -4.71 9.42
C ILE A 152 -9.50 -5.36 9.50
#